data_AF-A0A7C1GI96-F1
#
_entry.id   AF-A0A7C1GI96-F1
#
_cell.length_a   1.000
_cell.length_b   1.000
_cell.length_c   1.000
_cell.angle_alpha   90.00
_cell.angle_beta   90.00
_cell.angle_gamma   90.00
#
_symmetry.space_group_name_H-M   'P 1'
#
loop_
_entity.id
_entity.type
_entity.pdbx_description
1 polymer ?
#
loop_
_entity_poly.entity_id
_entity_poly.type
_entity_poly.pdbx_seq_one_letter_code
_entity_poly.pdbx_strand_id
1 'polypeptide(L)'
;MQLSHAEKETIKKELAESLSDAPEVVKVVVFGSFVSAEDPNDIDVAVFQNSDQPYLPLAMKYRKITRAIANKIALDILPLKPGARDSIMMDAIARGEVIYER
;
A
#
# COMPACT_ATOMS: atom_id res chain seq x y z
N MET A 1 -16.10 4.51 9.15
CA MET A 1 -15.77 5.95 9.25
C MET A 1 -15.88 6.43 7.83
N GLN A 2 -16.85 7.28 7.51
CA GLN A 2 -17.13 7.57 6.11
C GLN A 2 -16.09 8.53 5.53
N LEU A 3 -15.11 7.98 4.81
CA LEU A 3 -14.10 8.76 4.08
C LEU A 3 -14.72 9.34 2.81
N SER A 4 -14.67 10.67 2.68
CA SER A 4 -14.99 11.35 1.43
C SER A 4 -13.99 10.97 0.34
N HIS A 5 -14.38 11.15 -0.93
CA HIS A 5 -13.48 10.90 -2.06
C HIS A 5 -12.20 11.74 -1.96
N ALA A 6 -12.30 13.02 -1.56
CA ALA A 6 -11.14 13.89 -1.38
C ALA A 6 -10.18 13.40 -0.28
N GLU A 7 -10.71 12.83 0.81
CA GLU A 7 -9.87 12.24 1.86
C GLU A 7 -9.17 10.97 1.37
N LYS A 8 -9.85 10.13 0.57
CA LYS A 8 -9.21 8.95 -0.06
C LYS A 8 -8.06 9.36 -0.96
N GLU A 9 -8.25 10.38 -1.81
CA GLU A 9 -7.18 10.91 -2.68
C GLU A 9 -6.02 11.48 -1.86
N THR A 10 -6.31 12.17 -0.76
CA THR A 10 -5.28 12.72 0.13
C THR A 10 -4.46 11.59 0.78
N ILE A 11 -5.13 10.54 1.26
CA ILE A 11 -4.45 9.36 1.83
C ILE A 11 -3.57 8.66 0.80
N LYS A 12 -4.06 8.46 -0.44
CA LYS A 12 -3.27 7.86 -1.52
C LYS A 12 -2.02 8.68 -1.83
N LYS A 13 -2.16 10.01 -1.88
CA LYS A 13 -1.03 10.92 -2.12
C LYS A 13 0.00 10.86 -0.99
N GLU A 14 -0.45 10.94 0.27
CA GLU A 14 0.44 10.81 1.43
C GLU A 14 1.17 9.46 1.46
N LEU A 15 0.50 8.36 1.07
CA LEU A 15 1.11 7.03 0.96
C LEU A 15 2.20 7.00 -0.11
N ALA A 16 1.91 7.54 -1.29
CA ALA A 16 2.85 7.59 -2.40
C ALA A 16 4.10 8.39 -2.02
N GLU A 17 3.91 9.59 -1.46
CA GLU A 17 5.02 10.45 -1.01
C GLU A 17 5.85 9.73 0.06
N SER A 18 5.21 9.21 1.11
CA SER A 18 5.92 8.57 2.23
C SER A 18 6.72 7.33 1.81
N LEU A 19 6.18 6.50 0.92
CA LEU A 19 6.84 5.25 0.49
C LEU A 19 7.87 5.48 -0.62
N SER A 20 7.73 6.54 -1.43
CA SER A 20 8.66 6.85 -2.52
C SER A 20 10.08 7.19 -2.05
N ASP A 21 10.21 7.68 -0.80
CA ASP A 21 11.51 7.98 -0.18
C ASP A 21 12.34 6.72 0.14
N ALA A 22 11.70 5.54 0.18
CA ALA A 22 12.40 4.29 0.39
C ALA A 22 13.06 3.84 -0.93
N PRO A 23 14.40 3.71 -0.99
CA PRO A 23 15.10 3.43 -2.25
C PRO A 23 14.75 2.06 -2.82
N GLU A 24 14.36 1.10 -1.98
CA GLU A 24 13.98 -0.23 -2.41
C GLU A 24 12.58 -0.31 -3.01
N VAL A 25 11.72 0.69 -2.80
CA VAL A 25 10.34 0.70 -3.29
C VAL A 25 10.34 1.01 -4.78
N VAL A 26 9.72 0.12 -5.56
CA VAL A 26 9.62 0.20 -7.02
C VAL A 26 8.21 0.57 -7.45
N LYS A 27 7.20 0.01 -6.78
CA LYS A 27 5.79 0.26 -7.10
C LYS A 27 4.93 0.13 -5.86
N VAL A 28 3.93 1.00 -5.74
CA VAL A 28 2.93 0.94 -4.67
C VAL A 28 1.55 0.86 -5.29
N VAL A 29 0.78 -0.14 -4.86
CA VAL A 29 -0.58 -0.39 -5.33
C VAL A 29 -1.51 -0.42 -4.13
N VAL A 30 -2.57 0.38 -4.18
CA VAL A 30 -3.69 0.30 -3.23
C VAL A 30 -4.72 -0.64 -3.83
N PHE A 31 -5.21 -1.60 -3.06
CA PHE A 31 -6.19 -2.57 -3.55
C PHE A 31 -7.25 -2.88 -2.49
N GLY A 32 -8.11 -3.85 -2.77
CA GLY A 32 -9.15 -4.28 -1.84
C GLY A 32 -10.30 -3.29 -1.71
N SER A 33 -10.91 -3.28 -0.53
CA SER A 33 -12.16 -2.54 -0.28
C SER A 33 -11.98 -1.03 -0.45
N PHE A 34 -10.77 -0.51 -0.19
CA PHE A 34 -10.46 0.92 -0.32
C PHE A 34 -10.71 1.48 -1.73
N VAL A 35 -10.48 0.66 -2.76
CA VAL A 35 -10.67 1.03 -4.18
C VAL A 35 -12.13 0.83 -4.60
N SER A 36 -12.75 -0.29 -4.22
CA SER A 36 -14.05 -0.69 -4.77
C SER A 36 -15.27 -0.27 -3.93
N ALA A 37 -15.10 -0.02 -2.63
CA ALA A 37 -16.20 0.29 -1.71
C ALA A 37 -16.34 1.79 -1.47
N GLU A 38 -17.59 2.25 -1.28
CA GLU A 38 -17.87 3.63 -0.91
C GLU A 38 -17.34 3.95 0.50
N ASP A 39 -17.53 3.05 1.47
CA ASP A 39 -17.10 3.19 2.88
C ASP A 39 -16.12 2.06 3.26
N PRO A 40 -14.82 2.20 2.96
CA PRO A 40 -13.82 1.21 3.34
C PRO A 40 -13.42 1.35 4.81
N ASN A 41 -13.24 0.21 5.48
CA ASN A 41 -12.81 0.17 6.88
C ASN A 41 -11.28 0.19 7.03
N ASP A 42 -10.59 -0.29 6.01
CA ASP A 42 -9.15 -0.44 5.94
C ASP A 42 -8.62 -0.07 4.55
N ILE A 43 -7.30 0.00 4.45
CA ILE A 43 -6.57 0.17 3.22
C ILE A 43 -5.50 -0.92 3.09
N ASP A 44 -5.61 -1.70 2.02
CA ASP A 44 -4.64 -2.73 1.66
C ASP A 44 -3.63 -2.15 0.67
N VAL A 45 -2.34 -2.22 1.02
CA VAL A 45 -1.26 -1.66 0.22
C VAL A 45 -0.22 -2.72 -0.12
N ALA A 46 -0.03 -2.96 -1.41
CA ALA A 46 1.05 -3.79 -1.93
C ALA A 46 2.24 -2.91 -2.30
N VAL A 47 3.39 -3.23 -1.72
CA VAL A 47 4.65 -2.50 -1.95
C VAL A 47 5.62 -3.45 -2.64
N PHE A 48 5.76 -3.29 -3.96
CA PHE A 48 6.77 -3.98 -4.73
C PHE A 48 8.14 -3.38 -4.45
N GLN A 49 9.08 -4.22 -4.06
CA GLN A 49 10.39 -3.78 -3.60
C GLN A 49 11.51 -4.69 -4.13
N ASN A 50 12.72 -4.15 -4.26
CA ASN A 50 13.89 -4.86 -4.81
C ASN A 50 15.00 -5.13 -3.78
N SER A 51 14.70 -5.00 -2.48
CA SER A 51 15.59 -5.31 -1.36
C SER A 51 15.70 -6.81 -1.08
N ASP A 52 16.88 -7.21 -0.64
CA ASP A 52 17.16 -8.55 -0.12
C ASP A 52 16.76 -8.73 1.35
N GLN A 53 16.24 -7.68 2.01
CA GLN A 53 15.79 -7.76 3.39
C GLN A 53 14.65 -8.78 3.57
N PRO A 54 14.58 -9.46 4.73
CA PRO A 54 13.47 -10.35 5.04
C PRO A 54 12.14 -9.59 5.12
N TYR A 55 11.04 -10.33 4.95
CA TYR A 55 9.68 -9.78 4.93
C TYR A 55 9.33 -8.96 6.18
N LEU A 56 9.56 -9.51 7.38
CA LEU A 56 9.13 -8.87 8.64
C LEU A 56 9.84 -7.52 8.89
N PRO A 57 11.17 -7.39 8.76
CA PRO A 57 11.85 -6.10 8.80
C PRO A 57 11.28 -5.06 7.83
N LEU A 58 11.03 -5.43 6.57
CA LEU A 58 10.45 -4.52 5.57
C LEU A 58 9.03 -4.10 5.95
N ALA A 59 8.20 -5.05 6.35
CA ALA A 59 6.83 -4.77 6.77
C ALA A 59 6.79 -3.83 7.99
N MET A 60 7.73 -3.97 8.94
CA MET A 60 7.86 -3.06 10.07
C MET A 60 8.41 -1.69 9.67
N LYS A 61 9.36 -1.63 8.74
CA LYS A 61 9.88 -0.37 8.18
C LYS A 61 8.75 0.43 7.54
N TYR A 62 7.97 -0.18 6.65
CA TYR A 62 6.88 0.51 5.97
C TYR A 62 5.77 0.94 6.94
N ARG A 63 5.39 0.10 7.91
CA ARG A 63 4.46 0.51 9.00
C ARG A 63 4.97 1.70 9.83
N LYS A 64 6.29 1.87 9.95
CA LYS A 64 6.87 3.03 10.62
C LYS A 64 6.77 4.28 9.76
N ILE A 65 7.05 4.15 8.46
CA ILE A 65 6.97 5.24 7.48
C ILE A 65 5.53 5.76 7.38
N THR A 66 4.55 4.86 7.29
CA THR A 66 3.13 5.22 7.07
C THR A 66 2.34 5.44 8.36
N ARG A 67 3.02 5.63 9.50
CA ARG A 67 2.36 5.73 10.81
C ARG A 67 1.33 6.85 10.90
N ALA A 68 1.58 7.97 10.24
CA ALA A 68 0.64 9.10 10.21
C ALA A 68 -0.70 8.72 9.54
N ILE A 69 -0.65 7.83 8.54
CA ILE A 69 -1.82 7.33 7.81
C ILE A 69 -2.54 6.27 8.63
N ALA A 70 -1.79 5.38 9.29
CA ALA A 70 -2.35 4.36 10.18
C ALA A 70 -3.15 4.93 11.37
N ASN A 71 -2.91 6.20 11.73
CA ASN A 71 -3.71 6.92 12.73
C ASN A 71 -5.05 7.44 12.19
N LYS A 72 -5.24 7.46 10.86
CA LYS A 72 -6.46 7.92 10.18
C LYS A 72 -7.36 6.74 9.79
N ILE A 73 -6.76 5.67 9.26
CA ILE A 73 -7.45 4.46 8.83
C ILE A 73 -6.56 3.23 9.08
N ALA A 74 -7.18 2.08 9.37
CA ALA A 74 -6.47 0.81 9.48
C ALA A 74 -5.73 0.52 8.17
N LEU A 75 -4.42 0.30 8.26
CA LEU A 75 -3.53 0.15 7.10
C LEU A 75 -2.82 -1.19 7.18
N ASP A 76 -3.04 -2.05 6.18
CA ASP A 76 -2.24 -3.25 5.98
C ASP A 76 -1.24 -3.07 4.83
N ILE A 77 0.01 -3.44 5.09
CA ILE A 77 1.10 -3.29 4.14
C ILE A 77 1.72 -4.65 3.87
N LEU A 78 1.75 -4.99 2.59
CA LEU A 78 2.31 -6.20 2.05
C LEU A 78 3.55 -5.90 1.19
N PRO A 79 4.77 -6.09 1.72
CA PRO A 79 5.98 -6.11 0.93
C PRO A 79 5.99 -7.30 -0.04
N LEU A 80 6.17 -7.04 -1.33
CA LEU A 80 6.27 -8.05 -2.38
C LEU A 80 7.63 -7.99 -3.08
N LYS A 81 8.25 -9.16 -3.22
CA LYS A 81 9.41 -9.31 -4.11
C LYS A 81 8.93 -9.36 -5.57
N PRO A 82 9.76 -8.92 -6.54
CA PRO A 82 9.43 -9.03 -7.94
C PRO A 82 9.27 -10.51 -8.29
N GLY A 83 8.15 -10.87 -8.91
CA GLY A 83 7.88 -12.26 -9.32
C GLY A 83 7.35 -13.20 -8.23
N ALA A 84 6.87 -12.69 -7.09
CA ALA A 84 6.04 -13.49 -6.18
C ALA A 84 4.80 -14.05 -6.95
N ARG A 85 4.43 -15.32 -6.73
CA ARG A 85 3.40 -16.02 -7.54
C ARG A 85 2.20 -16.51 -6.72
N ASP A 86 1.69 -15.69 -5.80
CA ASP A 86 0.40 -15.99 -5.19
C ASP A 86 -0.73 -15.47 -6.08
N SER A 87 -1.40 -16.37 -6.81
CA SER A 87 -2.37 -16.03 -7.85
C SER A 87 -3.55 -15.20 -7.33
N ILE A 88 -4.12 -15.57 -6.18
CA ILE A 88 -5.29 -14.90 -5.61
C ILE A 88 -4.95 -13.47 -5.16
N MET A 89 -3.80 -13.30 -4.50
CA MET A 89 -3.32 -11.99 -4.05
C MET A 89 -2.99 -11.09 -5.26
N MET A 90 -2.34 -11.66 -6.26
CA MET A 90 -1.94 -10.94 -7.47
C MET A 90 -3.14 -10.47 -8.29
N ASP A 91 -4.22 -11.26 -8.37
CA ASP A 91 -5.45 -10.84 -9.04
C ASP A 91 -6.13 -9.65 -8.34
N ALA A 92 -6.11 -9.63 -7.00
CA ALA A 92 -6.63 -8.51 -6.23
C ALA A 92 -5.79 -7.25 -6.45
N ILE A 93 -4.46 -7.37 -6.42
CA ILE A 93 -3.52 -6.27 -6.67
C ILE A 93 -3.64 -5.76 -8.12
N ALA A 94 -3.85 -6.65 -9.09
CA ALA A 94 -4.02 -6.27 -10.49
C ALA A 94 -5.29 -5.44 -10.76
N ARG A 95 -6.32 -5.59 -9.92
CA ARG A 95 -7.53 -4.73 -9.93
C ARG A 95 -7.37 -3.47 -9.09
N GLY A 96 -6.25 -3.35 -8.37
CA GLY A 96 -5.94 -2.19 -7.55
C GLY A 96 -5.52 -0.98 -8.38
N GLU A 97 -5.30 0.12 -7.67
CA GLU A 97 -4.85 1.39 -8.21
C GLU A 97 -3.36 1.60 -7.92
N VAL A 98 -2.57 1.87 -8.96
CA VAL A 98 -1.15 2.20 -8.83
C VAL A 98 -1.02 3.65 -8.39
N ILE A 99 -0.47 3.89 -7.20
CA ILE A 99 -0.28 5.24 -6.64
C ILE A 99 1.17 5.73 -6.76
N TYR A 100 2.12 4.83 -7.03
CA TYR A 100 3.53 5.14 -7.28
C TYR A 100 4.18 4.04 -8.14
N GLU A 101 5.05 4.44 -9.06
CA GLU A 101 5.91 3.56 -9.86
C GLU A 101 7.20 4.30 -10.26
N ARG A 102 8.35 3.62 -10.22
CA ARG A 102 9.67 4.13 -10.63
C ARG A 102 10.09 3.63 -12.00
#